data_AF-A0A2K3P908-F1
#
_entry.id   AF-A0A2K3P908-F1
#
_cell.length_a   1.000
_cell.length_b   1.000
_cell.length_c   1.000
_cell.angle_alpha   90.00
_cell.angle_beta   90.00
_cell.angle_gamma   90.00
#
_symmetry.space_group_name_H-M   'P 1'
#
loop_
_entity.id
_entity.type
_entity.pdbx_description
1 polymer ?
#
loop_
_entity_poly.entity_id
_entity_poly.type
_entity_poly.pdbx_seq_one_letter_code
_entity_poly.pdbx_strand_id
1 'polypeptide(L)'
;MAGRHCYKDVIPFTAMVAIECSNVGVSVLFKAATQMGLSYYVFIAYSYVISTLVLLLPLPFFFKRSRGLPPLNVSLIFRIFLLGVLGVVAQLFGYKGLQYTTPTLSSALTNLIPAFTFILAIFFRCLSLSYS
;
A
#
# COMPACT_ATOMS: atom_id res chain seq x y z
N MET A 1 -11.16 -15.97 -27.22
CA MET A 1 -10.05 -15.84 -26.25
C MET A 1 -9.54 -14.40 -26.03
N ALA A 2 -9.98 -13.40 -26.81
CA ALA A 2 -9.55 -11.99 -26.65
C ALA A 2 -10.12 -11.26 -25.40
N GLY A 3 -11.35 -11.59 -24.97
CA GLY A 3 -12.00 -10.90 -23.83
C GLY A 3 -11.31 -11.10 -22.47
N ARG A 4 -10.56 -12.20 -22.27
CA ARG A 4 -9.83 -12.46 -21.02
C ARG A 4 -8.57 -11.60 -20.84
N HIS A 5 -7.94 -11.17 -21.94
CA HIS A 5 -6.78 -10.28 -21.87
C HIS A 5 -7.23 -8.86 -21.52
N CYS A 6 -8.26 -8.36 -22.19
CA CYS A 6 -8.81 -7.04 -21.90
C CYS A 6 -9.26 -6.92 -20.43
N TYR A 7 -9.93 -7.93 -19.87
CA TYR A 7 -10.29 -7.95 -18.45
C TYR A 7 -9.06 -7.87 -17.52
N LYS A 8 -7.95 -8.52 -17.89
CA LYS A 8 -6.70 -8.55 -17.12
C LYS A 8 -5.99 -7.21 -17.08
N ASP A 9 -6.15 -6.39 -18.13
CA ASP A 9 -5.59 -5.04 -18.22
C ASP A 9 -6.54 -3.97 -17.65
N VAL A 10 -7.86 -4.21 -17.67
CA VAL A 10 -8.86 -3.30 -17.10
C VAL A 10 -8.92 -3.39 -15.57
N ILE A 11 -8.63 -4.56 -14.98
CA ILE A 11 -8.54 -4.74 -13.52
C ILE A 11 -7.54 -3.77 -12.86
N PRO A 12 -6.25 -3.70 -13.26
CA PRO A 12 -5.30 -2.81 -12.61
C PRO A 12 -5.66 -1.34 -12.82
N PHE A 13 -6.23 -0.98 -13.97
CA PHE A 13 -6.69 0.38 -14.23
C PHE A 13 -7.85 0.77 -13.32
N THR A 14 -8.85 -0.11 -13.20
CA THR A 14 -10.01 0.11 -12.32
C THR A 14 -9.59 0.14 -10.86
N ALA A 15 -8.63 -0.71 -10.45
CA ALA A 15 -8.07 -0.70 -9.10
C ALA A 15 -7.31 0.60 -8.80
N MET A 16 -6.53 1.11 -9.74
CA MET A 16 -5.82 2.39 -9.59
C MET A 16 -6.81 3.55 -9.42
N VAL A 17 -7.85 3.62 -10.26
CA VAL A 17 -8.91 4.62 -10.13
C VAL A 17 -9.61 4.52 -8.77
N ALA A 18 -9.94 3.31 -8.32
CA ALA A 18 -10.56 3.10 -7.01
C ALA A 18 -9.68 3.56 -5.84
N ILE A 19 -8.36 3.32 -5.92
CA ILE A 19 -7.39 3.79 -4.92
C ILE A 19 -7.33 5.32 -4.90
N GLU A 20 -7.21 5.97 -6.06
CA GLU A 20 -7.16 7.42 -6.14
C GLU A 20 -8.46 8.06 -5.63
N CYS A 21 -9.62 7.53 -6.02
CA CYS A 21 -10.91 7.99 -5.48
C CYS A 21 -10.98 7.83 -3.96
N SER A 22 -10.48 6.72 -3.41
CA SER A 22 -10.46 6.48 -1.97
C SER A 22 -9.53 7.46 -1.24
N ASN A 23 -8.34 7.73 -1.79
CA ASN A 23 -7.38 8.68 -1.24
C ASN A 23 -7.98 10.10 -1.16
N VAL A 24 -8.64 10.53 -2.23
CA VAL A 24 -9.35 11.82 -2.26
C VAL A 24 -10.51 11.83 -1.26
N GLY A 25 -11.30 10.75 -1.20
CA GLY A 25 -12.41 10.62 -0.26
C GLY A 25 -11.97 10.74 1.20
N VAL A 26 -10.91 10.03 1.60
CA VAL A 26 -10.33 10.12 2.94
C VAL A 26 -9.83 11.53 3.24
N SER A 27 -9.21 12.20 2.27
CA SER A 27 -8.72 13.59 2.43
C SER A 27 -9.86 14.58 2.65
N VAL A 28 -10.99 14.40 1.96
CA VAL A 28 -12.18 15.23 2.12
C VAL A 28 -12.86 14.96 3.47
N LEU A 29 -13.04 13.68 3.84
CA LEU A 29 -13.58 13.30 5.15
C LEU A 29 -12.71 13.84 6.29
N PHE A 30 -11.39 13.79 6.13
CA PHE A 30 -10.45 14.35 7.08
C PHE A 30 -10.60 15.87 7.24
N LYS A 31 -10.73 16.61 6.12
CA LYS A 31 -11.02 18.05 6.16
C LYS A 31 -12.37 18.35 6.82
N ALA A 32 -13.40 17.58 6.52
CA ALA A 32 -14.72 17.76 7.13
C ALA A 32 -14.69 17.49 8.65
N ALA A 33 -14.01 16.42 9.08
CA ALA A 33 -13.89 16.06 10.50
C ALA A 33 -13.10 17.10 11.31
N THR A 34 -12.02 17.65 10.73
CA THR A 34 -11.22 18.70 11.38
C THR A 34 -11.95 20.04 11.45
N GLN A 35 -12.78 20.38 10.44
CA GLN A 35 -13.67 21.54 10.50
C GLN A 35 -14.72 21.44 11.62
N MET A 36 -15.13 20.23 11.99
CA MET A 36 -16.01 19.97 13.13
C MET A 36 -15.27 19.93 14.48
N GLY A 37 -13.97 20.24 14.51
CA GLY A 37 -13.17 20.28 15.74
C GLY A 37 -12.69 18.90 16.24
N LEU A 38 -12.79 17.86 15.41
CA LEU A 38 -12.38 16.51 15.80
C LEU A 38 -10.85 16.37 15.75
N SER A 39 -10.25 15.88 16.85
CA SER A 39 -8.80 15.68 16.96
C SER A 39 -8.31 14.59 16.01
N TYR A 40 -7.19 14.85 15.32
CA TYR A 40 -6.52 13.96 14.36
C TYR A 40 -6.40 12.52 14.84
N TYR A 41 -6.00 12.34 16.10
CA TYR A 41 -5.77 11.04 16.72
C TYR A 41 -7.05 10.20 16.80
N VAL A 42 -8.19 10.84 17.08
CA VAL A 42 -9.49 10.18 17.22
C VAL A 42 -9.97 9.70 15.85
N PHE A 43 -9.86 10.55 14.82
CA PHE A 43 -10.22 10.18 13.46
C PHE A 43 -9.45 8.95 12.96
N ILE A 44 -8.14 8.92 13.23
CA ILE A 44 -7.28 7.79 12.86
C ILE A 44 -7.63 6.53 13.63
N ALA A 45 -7.85 6.62 14.95
CA ALA A 45 -8.24 5.49 15.76
C ALA A 45 -9.54 4.84 15.24
N TYR A 46 -10.58 5.66 14.97
CA TYR A 46 -11.83 5.18 14.39
C TYR A 46 -11.63 4.56 13.00
N SER A 47 -10.82 5.19 12.16
CA SER A 47 -10.55 4.69 10.80
C SER A 47 -9.85 3.33 10.82
N TYR A 48 -8.89 3.14 11.74
CA TYR A 48 -8.24 1.83 11.92
C TYR A 48 -9.23 0.78 12.42
N VAL A 49 -10.07 1.10 13.42
CA VAL A 49 -11.08 0.16 13.93
C VAL A 49 -12.06 -0.25 12.83
N ILE A 50 -12.58 0.72 12.07
CA ILE A 50 -13.49 0.48 10.95
C ILE A 50 -12.78 -0.31 9.85
N SER A 51 -11.54 0.02 9.50
CA SER A 51 -10.77 -0.74 8.49
C SER A 51 -10.51 -2.18 8.94
N THR A 52 -10.17 -2.38 10.21
CA THR A 52 -9.96 -3.71 10.78
C THR A 52 -11.25 -4.51 10.70
N LEU A 53 -12.38 -3.93 11.12
CA LEU A 53 -13.70 -4.57 11.03
C LEU A 53 -14.11 -4.85 9.58
N VAL A 54 -14.08 -3.86 8.71
CA VAL A 54 -14.58 -3.96 7.33
C VAL A 54 -13.66 -4.80 6.46
N LEU A 55 -12.36 -4.87 6.73
CA LEU A 55 -11.42 -5.66 5.93
C LEU A 55 -11.28 -7.08 6.50
N LEU A 56 -11.02 -7.25 7.81
CA LEU A 56 -10.86 -8.59 8.41
C LEU A 56 -12.15 -9.39 8.53
N LEU A 57 -13.34 -8.77 8.56
CA LEU A 57 -14.60 -9.52 8.68
C LEU A 57 -15.02 -10.22 7.38
N PRO A 58 -15.00 -9.58 6.19
CA PRO A 58 -15.31 -10.25 4.94
C PRO A 58 -14.12 -11.03 4.37
N LEU A 59 -12.87 -10.74 4.75
CA LEU A 59 -11.72 -11.52 4.28
C LEU A 59 -11.90 -13.04 4.46
N PRO A 60 -12.16 -13.59 5.66
CA PRO A 60 -12.35 -15.02 5.85
C PRO A 60 -13.63 -15.55 5.19
N PHE A 61 -14.63 -14.70 4.94
CA PHE A 61 -15.87 -15.08 4.25
C PHE A 61 -15.66 -15.20 2.72
N PHE A 62 -14.98 -14.23 2.10
CA PHE A 62 -14.60 -14.27 0.69
C PHE A 62 -13.51 -15.31 0.42
N PHE A 63 -12.52 -15.42 1.30
CA PHE A 63 -11.43 -16.40 1.16
C PHE A 63 -11.84 -17.84 1.49
N LYS A 64 -13.02 -18.06 2.11
CA LYS A 64 -13.57 -19.40 2.36
C LYS A 64 -13.76 -20.21 1.08
N ARG A 65 -13.85 -19.56 -0.09
CA ARG A 65 -13.98 -20.22 -1.40
C ARG A 65 -12.65 -20.47 -2.12
N SER A 66 -11.55 -19.93 -1.64
CA SER A 66 -10.23 -20.18 -2.24
C SER A 66 -9.58 -21.38 -1.56
N ARG A 67 -9.96 -22.59 -2.02
CA ARG A 67 -9.23 -23.83 -1.74
C ARG A 67 -7.77 -23.62 -2.16
N GLY A 68 -6.88 -23.42 -1.18
CA GLY A 68 -5.45 -23.31 -1.42
C GLY A 68 -4.76 -22.08 -0.85
N LEU A 69 -5.32 -21.40 0.18
CA LEU A 69 -4.48 -20.49 0.95
C LEU A 69 -3.51 -21.33 1.79
N PRO A 70 -2.19 -21.13 1.65
CA PRO A 70 -1.25 -21.77 2.55
C PRO A 70 -1.62 -21.37 3.98
N PRO A 71 -1.59 -22.31 4.93
CA PRO A 71 -1.91 -22.01 6.33
C PRO A 71 -1.07 -20.80 6.77
N LEU A 72 -1.71 -19.86 7.47
CA LEU A 72 -1.06 -18.65 8.01
C LEU A 72 0.06 -19.08 8.96
N ASN A 73 1.24 -19.33 8.40
CA ASN A 73 2.41 -19.76 9.14
C ASN A 73 2.93 -18.58 9.97
N VAL A 74 3.36 -18.87 11.20
CA VAL A 74 3.99 -17.87 12.08
C VAL A 74 5.16 -17.17 11.40
N SER A 75 5.89 -17.89 10.53
CA SER A 75 6.94 -17.31 9.69
C SER A 75 6.43 -16.24 8.71
N LEU A 76 5.25 -16.43 8.13
CA LEU A 76 4.64 -15.47 7.20
C LEU A 76 4.18 -14.22 7.96
N ILE A 77 3.56 -14.40 9.14
CA ILE A 77 3.18 -13.29 10.02
C ILE A 77 4.42 -12.50 10.46
N PHE A 78 5.50 -13.19 10.84
CA PHE A 78 6.76 -12.54 11.21
C PHE A 78 7.39 -11.78 10.03
N ARG A 79 7.34 -12.32 8.81
CA ARG A 79 7.79 -11.60 7.60
C ARG A 79 6.97 -10.35 7.33
N ILE A 80 5.64 -10.41 7.46
CA ILE A 80 4.75 -9.25 7.33
C ILE A 80 5.07 -8.22 8.42
N PHE A 81 5.27 -8.67 9.66
CA PHE A 81 5.63 -7.81 10.78
C PHE A 81 6.97 -7.11 10.53
N LEU A 82 8.00 -7.84 10.10
CA LEU A 82 9.29 -7.25 9.74
C LEU A 82 9.17 -6.26 8.58
N LEU A 83 8.35 -6.56 7.56
CA LEU A 83 8.08 -5.63 6.47
C LEU A 83 7.41 -4.35 6.98
N GLY A 84 6.44 -4.48 7.89
CA GLY A 84 5.77 -3.35 8.52
C GLY A 84 6.71 -2.50 9.36
N VAL A 85 7.54 -3.13 10.21
CA VAL A 85 8.56 -2.44 11.01
C VAL A 85 9.57 -1.72 10.13
N LEU A 86 10.08 -2.38 9.08
CA LEU A 86 11.02 -1.78 8.14
C LEU A 86 10.40 -0.60 7.38
N GLY A 87 9.11 -0.70 7.02
CA GLY A 87 8.34 0.40 6.43
C GLY A 87 8.24 1.60 7.37
N VAL A 88 7.87 1.39 8.63
CA VAL A 88 7.76 2.47 9.65
C VAL A 88 9.12 3.09 9.93
N VAL A 89 10.19 2.28 10.04
CA VAL A 89 11.56 2.77 10.24
C VAL A 89 12.02 3.60 9.03
N ALA A 90 11.76 3.14 7.80
CA ALA A 90 12.06 3.90 6.59
C ALA A 90 11.30 5.23 6.54
N GLN A 91 10.04 5.25 6.99
CA GLN A 91 9.24 6.46 7.06
C GLN A 91 9.78 7.44 8.11
N LEU A 92 10.16 6.95 9.30
CA LEU A 92 10.79 7.75 10.35
C LEU A 92 12.15 8.33 9.91
N PHE A 93 12.98 7.52 9.24
CA PHE A 93 14.24 7.97 8.65
C PHE A 93 14.00 8.97 7.51
N GLY A 94 12.95 8.80 6.73
CA GLY A 94 12.52 9.74 5.70
C GLY A 94 12.11 11.10 6.27
N TYR A 95 11.28 11.12 7.32
CA TYR A 95 10.89 12.37 7.99
C TYR A 95 12.07 13.08 8.67
N LYS A 96 12.99 12.31 9.28
CA LYS A 96 14.23 12.86 9.86
C LYS A 96 15.22 13.33 8.78
N GLY A 97 15.32 12.62 7.66
CA GLY A 97 16.15 12.99 6.51
C GLY A 97 15.62 14.20 5.76
N LEU A 98 14.31 14.37 5.68
CA LEU A 98 13.64 15.55 5.10
C LEU A 98 13.98 16.85 5.84
N GLN A 99 14.27 16.83 7.14
CA GLN A 99 14.75 18.02 7.85
C GLN A 99 16.14 18.48 7.39
N TYR A 100 16.95 17.59 6.81
CA TYR A 100 18.28 17.92 6.28
C TYR A 100 18.31 18.07 4.75
N THR A 101 17.16 17.89 4.10
CA THR A 101 17.08 17.71 2.65
C THR A 101 16.24 18.80 2.01
N THR A 102 16.82 19.51 1.05
CA THR A 102 16.16 20.56 0.26
C THR A 102 14.96 20.00 -0.53
N PRO A 103 13.87 20.75 -0.75
CA PRO A 103 12.71 20.32 -1.55
C PRO A 103 13.05 19.71 -2.92
N THR A 104 14.18 20.11 -3.53
CA THR A 104 14.72 19.53 -4.77
C THR A 104 15.17 18.08 -4.60
N LEU A 105 15.82 17.74 -3.49
CA LEU A 105 16.24 16.36 -3.21
C LEU A 105 15.06 15.47 -2.82
N SER A 106 14.04 16.00 -2.15
CA SER A 106 12.78 15.26 -1.90
C SER A 106 12.10 14.87 -3.22
N SER A 107 12.06 15.79 -4.18
CA SER A 107 11.53 15.55 -5.53
C SER A 107 12.41 14.62 -6.37
N ALA A 108 13.72 14.62 -6.14
CA ALA A 108 14.64 13.67 -6.77
C ALA A 108 14.45 12.25 -6.20
N LEU A 109 14.27 12.13 -4.88
CA LEU A 109 14.04 10.85 -4.22
C LEU A 109 12.73 10.19 -4.68
N THR A 110 11.64 10.94 -4.85
CA THR A 110 10.37 10.37 -5.36
C THR A 110 10.50 9.80 -6.77
N ASN A 111 11.28 10.45 -7.64
CA ASN A 111 11.60 9.92 -8.98
C ASN A 111 12.60 8.76 -8.93
N LEU A 112 13.45 8.69 -7.90
CA LEU A 112 14.38 7.59 -7.70
C LEU A 112 13.71 6.33 -7.13
N ILE A 113 12.58 6.42 -6.43
CA ILE A 113 11.86 5.24 -5.90
C ILE A 113 11.60 4.19 -6.99
N PRO A 114 10.97 4.50 -8.14
CA PRO A 114 10.77 3.51 -9.20
C PRO A 114 12.08 3.05 -9.84
N ALA A 115 13.07 3.95 -10.01
CA ALA A 115 14.38 3.61 -10.58
C ALA A 115 15.19 2.64 -9.68
N PHE A 116 15.21 2.91 -8.37
CA PHE A 116 15.87 2.06 -7.37
C PHE A 116 15.16 0.71 -7.23
N THR A 117 13.82 0.71 -7.27
CA THR A 117 13.03 -0.54 -7.31
C THR A 117 13.40 -1.40 -8.52
N PHE A 118 13.63 -0.79 -9.69
CA PHE A 118 14.06 -1.49 -10.90
C PHE A 118 15.49 -2.08 -10.77
N ILE A 119 16.43 -1.30 -10.21
CA ILE A 119 17.80 -1.77 -9.95
C ILE A 119 17.80 -2.94 -8.96
N LEU A 120 17.03 -2.86 -7.88
CA LEU A 120 16.85 -3.96 -6.93
C LEU A 120 16.22 -5.19 -7.60
N ALA A 121 15.21 -5.00 -8.46
CA ALA A 121 14.56 -6.09 -9.18
C ALA A 121 15.53 -6.83 -10.12
N ILE A 122 16.46 -6.10 -10.75
CA ILE A 122 17.57 -6.66 -11.55
C ILE A 122 18.56 -7.40 -10.65
N PHE A 123 18.98 -6.78 -9.55
CA PHE A 123 19.96 -7.36 -8.62
C PHE A 123 19.46 -8.67 -7.98
N PHE A 124 18.21 -8.70 -7.54
CA PHE A 124 17.57 -9.90 -7.00
C PHE A 124 17.16 -10.91 -8.07
N ARG A 125 17.42 -10.63 -9.35
CA ARG A 125 17.05 -11.47 -10.50
C ARG A 125 15.57 -11.89 -10.47
N CYS A 126 14.70 -11.04 -9.90
CA CYS A 126 13.26 -11.25 -9.88
C CYS A 126 12.63 -10.81 -11.21
N LEU A 127 13.32 -9.92 -11.94
CA LEU A 127 13.07 -9.68 -13.35
C LEU A 127 13.72 -10.81 -14.17
N SER A 128 13.15 -12.01 -14.13
CA SER A 128 13.28 -12.92 -15.28
C SER A 128 12.61 -12.22 -16.44
N LEU A 129 13.41 -11.48 -17.19
CA LEU A 129 13.06 -11.06 -18.53
C LEU A 129 12.61 -12.32 -19.26
N SER A 130 11.30 -12.43 -19.48
CA SER A 130 10.72 -13.37 -20.42
C SER A 130 11.12 -12.89 -21.82
N TYR A 131 12.40 -13.00 -22.15
CA TYR A 131 12.83 -13.14 -23.52
C TYR A 131 12.67 -14.63 -23.86
N SER A 132 11.99 -14.82 -24.99
CA SER A 132 11.50 -16.05 -25.56
C SER A 132 12.50 -17.21 -25.60
#